data_AF-A0A364MST9-F1
#
_entry.id   AF-A0A364MST9-F1
#
_cell.length_a   1.000
_cell.length_b   1.000
_cell.length_c   1.000
_cell.angle_alpha   90.00
_cell.angle_beta   90.00
_cell.angle_gamma   90.00
#
_symmetry.space_group_name_H-M   'P 1'
#
loop_
_entity.id
_entity.type
_entity.pdbx_description
1 polymer ?
#
loop_
_entity_poly.entity_id
_entity_poly.type
_entity_poly.pdbx_seq_one_letter_code
_entity_poly.pdbx_strand_id
1 'polypeptide(L)'
;MDETRFRIRTEEQPVLSCLREDVIKNLVKLRRNAAIFDDLDVACAFAILAVEKNFVRPILSAGPAYNIVGGRHPVVEASLLSQGRRFAPNDCVLGPRSRIHLITEPNMAGKSTYLRQNALISILAQTGSFVPATYAEICLVDKSFSRVGSADNLYQDQSTFMVEMLETAQILKEATPRSFVIMDKSSSQRAPPPLPRTISPSITLQPPLSRRGKGPGLVLVLDHYAAREAKDGCLDPSPLQKWAEEGFAVVQLLVPGKVEDGGEFPLRKALEALKNCKGCEFSNSVGLISAGSTPDIKALVSYGGGKFTTIGSTPLPPQLIHIAGLPDTRRRDSCSLVPGPSSEDTTPLPKNVIKSYRYEDAKKESGWVLPSDENYHKQSAGIAHTRSLTFLKPLLGGPFFDLEAVWEEHTKFEFGERDVAKIMAKMVDQPYVNHIPTMTGGVGQERLTAFYTHHFVFSNPPDTALSLVSRTVGINRVIDEFIFTLTHTKEVPWLLPGIPPTGRPLAIPFTSVVAMRGDRLCHEHINWDHATTLKQLGLLLNYVPFPYEIEGEAKPEGKRYEVKFPVVGMEGSSSVRTSFQKGSTIVHQPDTLPKVH
;
A
#
# COMPACT_ATOMS: atom_id res chain seq x y z
N MET A 1 -68.11 18.88 -33.39
CA MET A 1 -67.24 18.81 -32.18
C MET A 1 -65.97 19.62 -32.34
N ASP A 2 -65.26 19.54 -33.48
CA ASP A 2 -64.02 20.30 -33.67
C ASP A 2 -64.21 21.81 -33.85
N GLU A 3 -65.28 22.24 -34.50
CA GLU A 3 -65.61 23.67 -34.62
C GLU A 3 -65.90 24.32 -33.26
N THR A 4 -66.61 23.60 -32.37
CA THR A 4 -66.88 24.05 -31.00
C THR A 4 -65.60 24.19 -30.19
N ARG A 5 -64.66 23.23 -30.30
CA ARG A 5 -63.36 23.29 -29.64
C ARG A 5 -62.49 24.44 -30.16
N PHE A 6 -62.53 24.67 -31.47
CA PHE A 6 -61.82 25.80 -32.08
C PHE A 6 -62.37 27.13 -31.56
N ARG A 7 -63.69 27.31 -31.53
CA ARG A 7 -64.33 28.51 -30.99
C ARG A 7 -64.02 28.73 -29.51
N ILE A 8 -64.02 27.68 -28.68
CA ILE A 8 -63.62 27.78 -27.26
C ILE A 8 -62.18 28.30 -27.13
N ARG A 9 -61.22 27.72 -27.87
CA ARG A 9 -59.81 28.17 -27.82
C ARG A 9 -59.64 29.61 -28.29
N THR A 10 -60.38 30.02 -29.31
CA THR A 10 -60.34 31.39 -29.83
C THR A 10 -60.83 32.40 -28.78
N GLU A 11 -61.84 32.05 -28.00
CA GLU A 11 -62.33 32.90 -26.88
C GLU A 11 -61.45 32.81 -25.62
N GLU A 12 -60.75 31.69 -25.38
CA GLU A 12 -59.82 31.54 -24.24
C GLU A 12 -58.57 32.42 -24.38
N GLN A 13 -58.05 32.60 -25.60
CA GLN A 13 -56.84 33.39 -25.84
C GLN A 13 -56.91 34.84 -25.34
N PRO A 14 -57.95 35.64 -25.64
CA PRO A 14 -58.06 37.00 -25.12
C PRO A 14 -58.20 37.02 -23.59
N VAL A 15 -58.95 36.07 -23.01
CA VAL A 15 -59.11 35.95 -21.55
C VAL A 15 -57.76 35.68 -20.87
N LEU A 16 -56.97 34.73 -21.39
CA LEU A 16 -55.65 34.41 -20.85
C LEU A 16 -54.64 35.56 -21.04
N SER A 17 -54.72 36.28 -22.16
CA SER A 17 -53.85 37.43 -22.42
C SER A 17 -54.15 38.58 -21.46
N CYS A 18 -55.43 38.86 -21.20
CA CYS A 18 -55.85 39.84 -20.20
C CYS A 18 -55.36 39.45 -18.79
N LEU A 19 -55.48 38.18 -18.41
CA LEU A 19 -54.94 37.69 -17.13
C LEU A 19 -53.42 37.88 -17.03
N ARG A 20 -52.67 37.60 -18.10
CA ARG A 20 -51.20 37.82 -18.13
C ARG A 20 -50.84 39.29 -17.95
N GLU A 21 -51.55 40.19 -18.61
CA GLU A 21 -51.35 41.63 -18.44
C GLU A 21 -51.63 42.07 -17.00
N ASP A 22 -52.70 41.57 -16.39
CA ASP A 22 -53.04 41.91 -15.01
C ASP A 22 -52.03 41.35 -14.00
N VAL A 23 -51.45 40.17 -14.24
CA VAL A 23 -50.31 39.64 -13.48
C VAL A 23 -49.09 40.54 -13.64
N ILE A 24 -48.76 41.00 -14.86
CA ILE A 24 -47.62 41.90 -15.11
C ILE A 24 -47.83 43.25 -14.41
N LYS A 25 -49.03 43.83 -14.48
CA LYS A 25 -49.38 45.08 -13.76
C LYS A 25 -49.19 44.94 -12.25
N ASN A 26 -49.42 43.76 -11.70
CA ASN A 26 -49.28 43.47 -10.27
C ASN A 26 -47.94 42.79 -9.90
N LEU A 27 -46.98 42.67 -10.84
CA LEU A 27 -45.72 41.94 -10.64
C LEU A 27 -44.95 42.41 -9.40
N VAL A 28 -44.91 43.71 -9.15
CA VAL A 28 -44.21 44.29 -7.99
C VAL A 28 -44.84 43.83 -6.67
N LYS A 29 -46.18 43.81 -6.58
CA LYS A 29 -46.90 43.34 -5.39
C LYS A 29 -46.71 41.84 -5.19
N LEU A 30 -46.77 41.06 -6.28
CA LEU A 30 -46.59 39.61 -6.23
C LEU A 30 -45.16 39.24 -5.77
N ARG A 31 -44.12 39.88 -6.30
CA ARG A 31 -42.73 39.66 -5.87
C ARG A 31 -42.49 40.07 -4.42
N ARG A 32 -43.08 41.18 -3.97
CA ARG A 32 -43.02 41.61 -2.57
C ARG A 32 -43.67 40.58 -1.65
N ASN A 33 -44.83 40.06 -2.02
CA ASN A 33 -45.50 39.03 -1.24
C ASN A 33 -44.70 37.73 -1.21
N ALA A 34 -44.11 37.33 -2.34
CA ALA A 34 -43.26 36.14 -2.41
C ALA A 34 -42.10 36.20 -1.40
N ALA A 35 -41.36 37.31 -1.35
CA ALA A 35 -40.26 37.48 -0.38
C ALA A 35 -40.73 37.36 1.08
N ILE A 36 -41.92 37.86 1.40
CA ILE A 36 -42.50 37.72 2.75
C ILE A 36 -42.87 36.26 3.04
N PHE A 37 -43.40 35.54 2.04
CA PHE A 37 -43.67 34.10 2.17
C PHE A 37 -42.39 33.30 2.34
N ASP A 38 -41.31 33.66 1.64
CA ASP A 38 -40.01 33.00 1.77
C ASP A 38 -39.45 33.15 3.20
N ASP A 39 -39.51 34.36 3.77
CA ASP A 39 -39.09 34.61 5.16
C ASP A 39 -39.95 33.84 6.17
N LEU A 40 -41.26 33.78 5.94
CA LEU A 40 -42.20 33.04 6.79
C LEU A 40 -41.94 31.53 6.73
N ASP A 41 -41.69 30.99 5.53
CA ASP A 41 -41.42 29.57 5.31
C ASP A 41 -40.13 29.15 6.01
N VAL A 42 -39.05 29.91 5.83
CA VAL A 42 -37.77 29.63 6.51
C VAL A 42 -37.91 29.73 8.04
N ALA A 43 -38.60 30.76 8.55
CA ALA A 43 -38.82 30.90 9.99
C ALA A 43 -39.67 29.75 10.56
N CYS A 44 -40.73 29.34 9.86
CA CYS A 44 -41.55 28.19 10.24
C CYS A 44 -40.74 26.89 10.20
N ALA A 45 -39.92 26.67 9.16
CA ALA A 45 -39.07 25.50 9.03
C ALA A 45 -38.04 25.40 10.17
N PHE A 46 -37.41 26.52 10.55
CA PHE A 46 -36.52 26.55 11.71
C PHE A 46 -37.25 26.29 13.04
N ALA A 47 -38.46 26.82 13.21
CA ALA A 47 -39.26 26.58 14.41
C ALA A 47 -39.66 25.09 14.54
N ILE A 48 -40.12 24.48 13.45
CA ILE A 48 -40.45 23.04 13.40
C ILE A 48 -39.21 22.20 13.73
N LEU A 49 -38.09 22.48 13.06
CA LEU A 49 -36.84 21.76 13.29
C LEU A 49 -36.37 21.89 14.75
N ALA A 50 -36.52 23.07 15.35
CA ALA A 50 -36.12 23.30 16.73
C ALA A 50 -36.92 22.46 17.73
N VAL A 51 -38.23 22.34 17.52
CA VAL A 51 -39.10 21.50 18.34
C VAL A 51 -38.81 20.02 18.13
N GLU A 52 -38.75 19.57 16.87
CA GLU A 52 -38.58 18.14 16.57
C GLU A 52 -37.21 17.57 16.99
N LYS A 53 -36.16 18.39 16.92
CA LYS A 53 -34.77 17.97 17.20
C LYS A 53 -34.22 18.47 18.53
N ASN A 54 -35.06 19.13 19.33
CA ASN A 54 -34.69 19.76 20.60
C ASN A 54 -33.51 20.72 20.42
N PHE A 55 -33.60 21.67 19.50
CA PHE A 55 -32.57 22.71 19.35
C PHE A 55 -32.85 23.87 20.31
N VAL A 56 -31.79 24.54 20.74
CA VAL A 56 -31.87 25.65 21.69
C VAL A 56 -31.54 26.97 21.01
N ARG A 57 -32.12 28.06 21.50
CA ARG A 57 -31.83 29.40 21.00
C ARG A 57 -30.40 29.79 21.44
N PRO A 58 -29.47 30.05 20.51
CA PRO A 58 -28.12 30.47 20.87
C PRO A 58 -28.11 31.92 21.38
N ILE A 59 -27.15 32.24 22.25
CA ILE A 59 -26.83 33.60 22.66
C ILE A 59 -25.67 34.07 21.78
N LEU A 60 -25.91 35.08 20.94
CA LEU A 60 -24.86 35.67 20.11
C LEU A 60 -24.17 36.81 20.87
N SER A 61 -22.85 36.75 20.98
CA SER A 61 -22.04 37.76 21.68
C SER A 61 -21.03 38.41 20.73
N ALA A 62 -20.78 39.71 20.94
CA ALA A 62 -19.69 40.42 20.27
C ALA A 62 -18.31 40.14 20.92
N GLY A 63 -18.30 39.51 22.10
CA GLY A 63 -17.10 39.06 22.78
C GLY A 63 -16.51 37.79 22.16
N PRO A 64 -15.33 37.32 22.62
CA PRO A 64 -14.64 36.16 22.07
C PRO A 64 -15.10 34.81 22.65
N ALA A 65 -16.19 34.77 23.40
CA ALA A 65 -16.66 33.57 24.08
C ALA A 65 -17.39 32.63 23.10
N TYR A 66 -16.98 31.36 23.09
CA TYR A 66 -17.59 30.31 22.32
C TYR A 66 -17.79 29.11 23.24
N ASN A 67 -19.00 28.92 23.75
CA ASN A 67 -19.33 27.95 24.77
C ASN A 67 -20.54 27.12 24.33
N ILE A 68 -20.32 25.83 24.13
CA ILE A 68 -21.34 24.85 23.75
C ILE A 68 -21.36 23.77 24.81
N VAL A 69 -22.54 23.50 25.35
CA VAL A 69 -22.80 22.37 26.25
C VAL A 69 -23.71 21.38 25.55
N GLY A 70 -23.28 20.13 25.48
CA GLY A 70 -24.01 19.01 24.88
C GLY A 70 -24.27 19.19 23.39
N GLY A 71 -23.28 19.68 22.64
CA GLY A 71 -23.39 19.89 21.19
C GLY A 71 -23.52 18.57 20.43
N ARG A 72 -24.30 18.58 19.34
CA ARG A 72 -24.59 17.41 18.51
C ARG A 72 -24.42 17.73 17.03
N HIS A 73 -23.94 16.78 16.24
CA HIS A 73 -23.83 16.96 14.79
C HIS A 73 -25.18 16.63 14.13
N PRO A 74 -25.89 17.59 13.51
CA PRO A 74 -27.29 17.43 13.14
C PRO A 74 -27.53 16.30 12.12
N VAL A 75 -26.65 16.17 11.12
CA VAL A 75 -26.75 15.11 10.10
C VAL A 75 -26.39 13.72 10.65
N VAL A 76 -25.29 13.62 11.40
CA VAL A 76 -24.82 12.33 11.96
C VAL A 76 -25.77 11.83 13.04
N GLU A 77 -26.32 12.72 13.87
CA GLU A 77 -27.35 12.38 14.85
C GLU A 77 -28.59 11.79 14.17
N ALA A 78 -29.12 12.43 13.14
CA ALA A 78 -30.27 11.92 12.39
C ALA A 78 -29.99 10.55 11.76
N SER A 79 -28.79 10.33 11.20
CA SER A 79 -28.40 9.06 10.61
C SER A 79 -28.17 7.95 11.64
N LEU A 80 -27.73 8.26 12.86
CA LEU A 80 -27.57 7.25 13.91
C LEU A 80 -28.93 6.85 14.49
N LEU A 81 -29.83 7.82 14.66
CA LEU A 81 -31.19 7.56 15.14
C LEU A 81 -31.96 6.63 14.19
N SER A 82 -31.82 6.79 12.87
CA SER A 82 -32.45 5.87 11.90
C SER A 82 -31.89 4.44 11.96
N GLN A 83 -30.69 4.25 12.53
CA GLN A 83 -30.07 2.96 12.79
C GLN A 83 -30.28 2.46 14.23
N GLY A 84 -31.11 3.14 15.03
CA GLY A 84 -31.37 2.78 16.43
C GLY A 84 -30.21 3.08 17.39
N ARG A 85 -29.24 3.90 16.99
CA ARG A 85 -28.06 4.29 17.80
C ARG A 85 -28.20 5.71 18.33
N ARG A 86 -27.59 5.99 19.47
CA ARG A 86 -27.56 7.34 20.08
C ARG A 86 -26.26 8.07 19.75
N PHE A 87 -26.35 9.37 19.50
CA PHE A 87 -25.19 10.27 19.36
C PHE A 87 -24.71 10.72 20.75
N ALA A 88 -23.41 10.66 21.01
CA ALA A 88 -22.83 11.15 22.26
C ALA A 88 -22.60 12.67 22.17
N PRO A 89 -23.25 13.49 23.00
CA PRO A 89 -23.13 14.94 22.94
C PRO A 89 -21.75 15.41 23.46
N ASN A 90 -21.22 16.49 22.89
CA ASN A 90 -19.87 16.99 23.20
C ASN A 90 -19.87 18.48 23.53
N ASP A 91 -19.12 18.85 24.56
CA ASP A 91 -18.93 20.23 24.99
C ASP A 91 -17.77 20.89 24.23
N CYS A 92 -17.84 22.21 24.02
CA CYS A 92 -16.76 22.98 23.41
C CYS A 92 -16.67 24.37 24.05
N VAL A 93 -15.51 24.71 24.64
CA VAL A 93 -15.28 26.01 25.29
C VAL A 93 -14.04 26.67 24.71
N LEU A 94 -14.20 27.71 23.90
CA LEU A 94 -13.14 28.59 23.44
C LEU A 94 -13.34 30.00 23.99
N GLY A 95 -12.25 30.69 24.32
CA GLY A 95 -12.29 32.03 24.86
C GLY A 95 -10.91 32.69 24.88
N PRO A 96 -10.77 33.87 25.51
CA PRO A 96 -9.52 34.63 25.51
C PRO A 96 -8.31 33.84 26.03
N ARG A 97 -8.55 32.95 27.01
CA ARG A 97 -7.52 32.12 27.66
C ARG A 97 -7.26 30.79 26.95
N SER A 98 -8.21 30.31 26.14
CA SER A 98 -8.11 29.03 25.41
C SER A 98 -8.70 29.23 24.02
N ARG A 99 -7.88 29.70 23.08
CA ARG A 99 -8.29 29.93 21.68
C ARG A 99 -7.99 28.76 20.76
N ILE A 100 -7.20 27.80 21.23
CA ILE A 100 -6.68 26.68 20.44
C ILE A 100 -6.91 25.40 21.23
N HIS A 101 -7.63 24.45 20.64
CA HIS A 101 -7.80 23.11 21.18
C HIS A 101 -6.98 22.11 20.37
N LEU A 102 -6.10 21.37 21.04
CA LEU A 102 -5.36 20.26 20.45
C LEU A 102 -6.09 18.95 20.79
N ILE A 103 -6.64 18.29 19.77
CA ILE A 103 -7.47 17.09 19.97
C ILE A 103 -6.67 15.84 19.60
N THR A 104 -6.27 15.07 20.62
CA THR A 104 -5.50 13.82 20.47
C THR A 104 -6.37 12.61 20.81
N GLU A 105 -6.81 11.88 19.80
CA GLU A 105 -7.56 10.62 19.91
C GLU A 105 -7.18 9.66 18.76
N PRO A 106 -7.56 8.38 18.79
CA PRO A 106 -7.40 7.46 17.66
C PRO A 106 -8.25 7.86 16.43
N ASN A 107 -7.91 7.33 15.25
CA ASN A 107 -8.77 7.46 14.07
C ASN A 107 -10.14 6.79 14.33
N MET A 108 -11.20 7.33 13.73
CA MET A 108 -12.60 6.87 13.89
C MET A 108 -13.23 7.10 15.28
N ALA A 109 -12.56 7.80 16.21
CA ALA A 109 -13.13 8.22 17.50
C ALA A 109 -14.15 9.37 17.40
N GLY A 110 -14.30 9.97 16.21
CA GLY A 110 -15.27 11.05 15.97
C GLY A 110 -14.69 12.46 15.94
N LYS A 111 -13.37 12.64 15.95
CA LYS A 111 -12.72 13.97 15.86
C LYS A 111 -13.24 14.86 14.74
N SER A 112 -13.28 14.34 13.51
CA SER A 112 -13.74 15.09 12.34
C SER A 112 -15.20 15.50 12.51
N THR A 113 -16.02 14.63 13.10
CA THR A 113 -17.41 14.90 13.45
C THR A 113 -17.50 16.00 14.50
N TYR A 114 -16.68 15.97 15.55
CA TYR A 114 -16.63 17.01 16.59
C TYR A 114 -16.21 18.38 16.01
N LEU A 115 -15.17 18.41 15.17
CA LEU A 115 -14.70 19.64 14.52
C LEU A 115 -15.78 20.24 13.61
N ARG A 116 -16.37 19.43 12.72
CA ARG A 116 -17.44 19.86 11.82
C ARG A 116 -18.71 20.28 12.57
N GLN A 117 -19.05 19.57 13.65
CA GLN A 117 -20.18 19.90 14.51
C GLN A 117 -20.10 21.36 14.99
N ASN A 118 -18.96 21.75 15.57
CA ASN A 118 -18.80 23.10 16.09
C ASN A 118 -18.85 24.14 14.96
N ALA A 119 -18.21 23.90 13.82
CA ALA A 119 -18.30 24.79 12.67
C ALA A 119 -19.77 24.97 12.18
N LEU A 120 -20.54 23.88 12.09
CA LEU A 120 -21.94 23.91 11.70
C LEU A 120 -22.83 24.64 12.70
N ILE A 121 -22.59 24.46 14.01
CA ILE A 121 -23.32 25.18 15.07
C ILE A 121 -23.11 26.69 14.93
N SER A 122 -21.88 27.15 14.63
CA SER A 122 -21.58 28.57 14.38
C SER A 122 -22.37 29.12 13.20
N ILE A 123 -22.44 28.35 12.10
CA ILE A 123 -23.18 28.74 10.89
C ILE A 123 -24.67 28.85 11.20
N LEU A 124 -25.28 27.82 11.81
CA LEU A 124 -26.70 27.82 12.16
C LEU A 124 -27.08 28.98 13.09
N ALA A 125 -26.21 29.30 14.05
CA ALA A 125 -26.46 30.42 14.95
C ALA A 125 -26.48 31.77 14.20
N GLN A 126 -25.54 31.99 13.28
CA GLN A 126 -25.46 33.22 12.49
C GLN A 126 -26.47 33.31 11.34
N THR A 127 -27.08 32.20 10.91
CA THR A 127 -28.24 32.22 9.99
C THR A 127 -29.55 32.55 10.71
N GLY A 128 -29.56 32.65 12.05
CA GLY A 128 -30.77 32.90 12.84
C GLY A 128 -31.56 31.65 13.22
N SER A 129 -30.99 30.46 13.04
CA SER A 129 -31.60 29.20 13.47
C SER A 129 -31.31 28.90 14.94
N PHE A 130 -32.12 28.03 15.53
CA PHE A 130 -31.77 27.32 16.76
C PHE A 130 -30.65 26.32 16.48
N VAL A 131 -29.90 25.91 17.51
CA VAL A 131 -28.72 25.05 17.36
C VAL A 131 -28.82 23.72 18.12
N PRO A 132 -28.19 22.63 17.62
CA PRO A 132 -28.19 21.31 18.23
C PRO A 132 -27.29 21.24 19.49
N ALA A 133 -27.73 21.84 20.59
CA ALA A 133 -27.01 21.82 21.88
C ALA A 133 -28.00 21.82 23.05
N THR A 134 -27.49 21.66 24.27
CA THR A 134 -28.27 21.94 25.50
C THR A 134 -28.14 23.41 25.90
N TYR A 135 -26.98 24.01 25.64
CA TYR A 135 -26.72 25.43 25.82
C TYR A 135 -25.68 25.89 24.78
N ALA A 136 -25.83 27.11 24.25
CA ALA A 136 -24.90 27.69 23.29
C ALA A 136 -24.78 29.21 23.47
N GLU A 137 -23.56 29.67 23.75
CA GLU A 137 -23.13 31.07 23.67
C GLU A 137 -22.04 31.16 22.61
N ILE A 138 -22.29 31.88 21.52
CA ILE A 138 -21.44 31.84 20.33
C ILE A 138 -21.01 33.26 19.98
N CYS A 139 -19.71 33.46 19.80
CA CYS A 139 -19.15 34.71 19.30
C CYS A 139 -19.45 34.90 17.81
N LEU A 140 -19.54 36.16 17.37
CA LEU A 140 -19.65 36.48 15.95
C LEU A 140 -18.34 36.13 15.21
N VAL A 141 -18.41 35.08 14.40
CA VAL A 141 -17.36 34.60 13.52
C VAL A 141 -17.43 35.34 12.19
N ASP A 142 -16.30 35.91 11.75
CA ASP A 142 -16.20 36.63 10.49
C ASP A 142 -15.94 35.69 9.29
N LYS A 143 -15.11 34.66 9.49
CA LYS A 143 -14.75 33.66 8.49
C LYS A 143 -14.63 32.29 9.14
N SER A 144 -15.20 31.28 8.48
CA SER A 144 -15.02 29.88 8.85
C SER A 144 -14.04 29.22 7.88
N PHE A 145 -12.88 28.83 8.37
CA PHE A 145 -11.90 28.08 7.59
C PHE A 145 -11.98 26.62 7.94
N SER A 146 -11.96 25.77 6.92
CA SER A 146 -11.98 24.33 7.10
C SER A 146 -10.87 23.70 6.27
N ARG A 147 -9.93 23.06 6.95
CA ARG A 147 -9.13 22.00 6.37
C ARG A 147 -9.62 20.67 6.93
N VAL A 148 -10.51 20.02 6.21
CA VAL A 148 -10.91 18.64 6.49
C VAL A 148 -10.68 17.87 5.21
N GLY A 149 -9.89 16.78 5.29
CA GLY A 149 -9.32 16.01 4.18
C GLY A 149 -10.01 16.14 2.81
N SER A 150 -9.22 16.38 1.76
CA SER A 150 -9.69 16.58 0.39
C SER A 150 -9.49 15.33 -0.46
N ALA A 151 -10.50 15.05 -1.28
CA ALA A 151 -10.39 14.25 -2.49
C ALA A 151 -9.48 14.95 -3.51
N ASP A 152 -8.85 14.14 -4.37
CA ASP A 152 -7.90 14.58 -5.38
C ASP A 152 -8.46 15.65 -6.32
N ASN A 153 -7.61 16.60 -6.71
CA ASN A 153 -7.92 17.57 -7.77
C ASN A 153 -7.09 17.23 -9.02
N LEU A 154 -7.39 16.07 -9.61
CA LEU A 154 -6.70 15.50 -10.79
C LEU A 154 -6.72 16.41 -12.04
N TYR A 155 -7.60 17.41 -12.08
CA TYR A 155 -7.73 18.33 -13.22
C TYR A 155 -6.65 19.43 -13.29
N GLN A 156 -5.84 19.61 -12.24
CA GLN A 156 -4.84 20.69 -12.17
C GLN A 156 -3.39 20.23 -11.89
N ASP A 157 -3.09 18.93 -11.97
CA ASP A 157 -1.75 18.36 -11.71
C ASP A 157 -1.14 18.77 -10.34
N GLN A 158 -1.97 18.98 -9.31
CA GLN A 158 -1.49 19.42 -7.99
C GLN A 158 -1.45 18.26 -6.99
N SER A 159 -0.31 18.03 -6.35
CA SER A 159 -0.17 17.00 -5.31
C SER A 159 -1.01 17.34 -4.07
N THR A 160 -1.54 16.31 -3.40
CA THR A 160 -2.34 16.47 -2.17
C THR A 160 -1.60 17.27 -1.10
N PHE A 161 -0.28 17.08 -0.96
CA PHE A 161 0.54 17.85 -0.04
C PHE A 161 0.66 19.32 -0.45
N MET A 162 0.84 19.60 -1.75
CA MET A 162 0.91 20.98 -2.23
C MET A 162 -0.42 21.71 -2.03
N VAL A 163 -1.55 21.06 -2.35
CA VAL A 163 -2.89 21.61 -2.08
C VAL A 163 -3.08 21.84 -0.58
N GLU A 164 -2.67 20.90 0.28
CA GLU A 164 -2.71 21.07 1.73
C GLU A 164 -1.87 22.27 2.22
N MET A 165 -0.67 22.45 1.68
CA MET A 165 0.19 23.58 2.02
C MET A 165 -0.37 24.90 1.51
N LEU A 166 -0.96 24.93 0.31
CA LEU A 166 -1.62 26.12 -0.24
C LEU A 166 -2.87 26.49 0.56
N GLU A 167 -3.72 25.53 0.91
CA GLU A 167 -4.88 25.73 1.78
C GLU A 167 -4.44 26.26 3.15
N THR A 168 -3.40 25.65 3.75
CA THR A 168 -2.86 26.10 5.04
C THR A 168 -2.29 27.51 4.94
N ALA A 169 -1.56 27.82 3.88
CA ALA A 169 -1.02 29.15 3.63
C ALA A 169 -2.14 30.19 3.46
N GLN A 170 -3.23 29.84 2.78
CA GLN A 170 -4.38 30.72 2.64
C GLN A 170 -5.07 30.98 3.98
N ILE A 171 -5.29 29.94 4.79
CA ILE A 171 -5.84 30.09 6.15
C ILE A 171 -4.98 31.04 6.97
N LEU A 172 -3.66 30.85 6.98
CA LEU A 172 -2.73 31.71 7.72
C LEU A 172 -2.73 33.16 7.21
N LYS A 173 -2.92 33.37 5.91
CA LYS A 173 -2.92 34.69 5.29
C LYS A 173 -4.22 35.47 5.53
N GLU A 174 -5.35 34.78 5.57
CA GLU A 174 -6.67 35.41 5.57
C GLU A 174 -7.41 35.36 6.91
N ALA A 175 -7.00 34.49 7.84
CA ALA A 175 -7.62 34.35 9.14
C ALA A 175 -7.39 35.60 10.01
N THR A 176 -8.45 36.01 10.70
CA THR A 176 -8.44 37.14 11.63
C THR A 176 -8.62 36.65 13.07
N PRO A 177 -8.48 37.54 14.09
CA PRO A 177 -8.75 37.17 15.48
C PRO A 177 -10.19 36.72 15.79
N ARG A 178 -11.13 36.88 14.85
CA ARG A 178 -12.54 36.44 14.95
C ARG A 178 -12.86 35.22 14.08
N SER A 179 -11.88 34.69 13.36
CA SER A 179 -12.10 33.57 12.45
C SER A 179 -12.16 32.25 13.22
N PHE A 180 -13.06 31.36 12.79
CA PHE A 180 -13.17 30.01 13.32
C PHE A 180 -12.47 29.05 12.38
N VAL A 181 -11.40 28.41 12.87
CA VAL A 181 -10.55 27.55 12.04
C VAL A 181 -10.65 26.13 12.53
N ILE A 182 -11.01 25.21 11.64
CA ILE A 182 -10.89 23.76 11.88
C ILE A 182 -9.76 23.19 11.03
N MET A 183 -8.84 22.48 11.67
CA MET A 183 -7.76 21.73 11.02
C MET A 183 -7.86 20.27 11.42
N ASP A 184 -8.17 19.42 10.46
CA ASP A 184 -8.22 17.97 10.62
C ASP A 184 -7.10 17.34 9.78
N LYS A 185 -6.36 16.42 10.41
CA LYS A 185 -5.21 15.77 9.79
C LYS A 185 -5.71 14.55 9.02
N SER A 186 -5.56 14.56 7.69
CA SER A 186 -5.65 13.33 6.91
C SER A 186 -4.61 12.35 7.44
N SER A 187 -5.06 11.17 7.86
CA SER A 187 -4.21 10.14 8.40
C SER A 187 -3.44 9.45 7.28
N SER A 188 -2.36 10.07 6.79
CA SER A 188 -1.15 9.36 6.32
C SER A 188 -0.03 10.36 5.98
N GLN A 189 0.54 11.02 6.99
CA GLN A 189 1.78 11.77 6.78
C GLN A 189 2.93 11.01 7.43
N ARG A 190 3.52 10.15 6.61
CA ARG A 190 4.85 9.55 6.77
C ARG A 190 5.84 10.69 7.09
N ALA A 191 6.57 10.61 8.20
CA ALA A 191 7.80 11.40 8.31
C ALA A 191 8.67 11.02 7.11
N PRO A 192 9.19 12.00 6.33
CA PRO A 192 9.95 11.69 5.13
C PRO A 192 11.08 10.73 5.52
N PRO A 193 11.30 9.65 4.73
CA PRO A 193 12.36 8.70 5.03
C PRO A 193 13.70 9.46 5.18
N PRO A 194 14.56 9.06 6.12
CA PRO A 194 15.84 9.73 6.30
C PRO A 194 16.63 9.68 4.99
N LEU A 195 17.01 10.86 4.48
CA LEU A 195 17.76 10.98 3.23
C LEU A 195 19.20 10.47 3.40
N PRO A 196 19.81 9.95 2.31
CA PRO A 196 21.22 9.62 2.30
C PRO A 196 22.08 10.85 2.63
N ARG A 197 23.11 10.67 3.45
CA ARG A 197 24.08 11.71 3.82
C ARG A 197 25.41 11.43 3.15
N THR A 198 25.85 12.33 2.28
CA THR A 198 27.18 12.29 1.67
C THR A 198 28.23 12.71 2.70
N ILE A 199 29.14 11.81 3.06
CA ILE A 199 30.26 12.07 3.99
C ILE A 199 31.49 12.54 3.19
N SER A 200 31.73 11.89 2.04
CA SER A 200 32.71 12.30 1.04
C SER A 200 32.22 11.87 -0.35
N PRO A 201 32.85 12.31 -1.46
CA PRO A 201 32.48 11.87 -2.81
C PRO A 201 32.48 10.34 -3.00
N SER A 202 33.22 9.61 -2.17
CA SER A 202 33.33 8.15 -2.20
C SER A 202 32.58 7.44 -1.07
N ILE A 203 31.99 8.17 -0.11
CA ILE A 203 31.33 7.60 1.08
C ILE A 203 29.95 8.22 1.28
N THR A 204 28.91 7.40 1.22
CA THR A 204 27.51 7.79 1.47
C THR A 204 26.92 6.96 2.60
N LEU A 205 26.30 7.60 3.58
CA LEU A 205 25.66 6.96 4.73
C LEU A 205 24.14 7.03 4.59
N GLN A 206 23.47 5.89 4.70
CA GLN A 206 22.01 5.76 4.74
C GLN A 206 21.58 5.15 6.08
N PRO A 207 20.84 5.91 6.92
CA PRO A 207 20.19 5.33 8.09
C PRO A 207 19.13 4.27 7.72
N PRO A 208 18.77 3.36 8.64
CA PRO A 208 17.72 2.37 8.39
C PRO A 208 16.40 3.00 7.93
N LEU A 209 15.76 2.41 6.93
CA LEU A 209 14.48 2.86 6.37
C LEU A 209 13.27 2.09 6.92
N SER A 210 13.50 0.99 7.65
CA SER A 210 12.47 0.26 8.39
C SER A 210 11.83 1.11 9.50
N ARG A 211 10.58 0.82 9.93
CA ARG A 211 9.90 1.57 11.01
C ARG A 211 10.64 1.48 12.35
N ARG A 212 11.45 0.43 12.56
CA ARG A 212 12.33 0.30 13.73
C ARG A 212 13.30 1.48 13.88
N GLY A 213 13.73 2.09 12.77
CA GLY A 213 14.63 3.25 12.75
C GLY A 213 16.05 3.00 13.26
N LYS A 214 16.34 1.77 13.69
CA LYS A 214 17.64 1.32 14.20
C LYS A 214 17.95 -0.09 13.72
N GLY A 215 19.23 -0.38 13.50
CA GLY A 215 19.69 -1.72 13.18
C GLY A 215 21.20 -1.80 13.03
N PRO A 216 21.75 -3.01 12.76
CA PRO A 216 23.19 -3.21 12.70
C PRO A 216 23.82 -2.49 11.51
N GLY A 217 25.11 -2.18 11.65
CA GLY A 217 25.91 -1.56 10.61
C GLY A 217 26.25 -2.53 9.47
N LEU A 218 26.14 -2.04 8.24
CA LEU A 218 26.49 -2.76 7.02
C LEU A 218 27.35 -1.86 6.14
N VAL A 219 28.49 -2.38 5.70
CA VAL A 219 29.36 -1.72 4.72
C VAL A 219 29.09 -2.34 3.36
N LEU A 220 28.81 -1.50 2.37
CA LEU A 220 28.56 -1.88 0.99
C LEU A 220 29.66 -1.28 0.12
N VAL A 221 30.51 -2.13 -0.47
CA VAL A 221 31.58 -1.69 -1.36
C VAL A 221 31.15 -1.85 -2.81
N LEU A 222 31.20 -0.78 -3.60
CA LEU A 222 30.86 -0.79 -5.02
C LEU A 222 32.03 -0.23 -5.84
N ASP A 223 32.11 -0.63 -7.11
CA ASP A 223 33.01 -0.01 -8.07
C ASP A 223 32.59 1.46 -8.28
N HIS A 224 33.55 2.37 -8.38
CA HIS A 224 33.35 3.80 -8.61
C HIS A 224 32.53 4.06 -9.87
N TYR A 225 32.76 3.25 -10.92
CA TYR A 225 32.08 3.33 -12.21
C TYR A 225 30.76 2.56 -12.27
N ALA A 226 30.39 1.83 -11.22
CA ALA A 226 29.11 1.14 -11.19
C ALA A 226 27.96 2.16 -11.25
N ALA A 227 27.02 1.94 -12.17
CA ALA A 227 25.78 2.70 -12.23
C ALA A 227 25.02 2.54 -10.91
N ARG A 228 24.54 3.65 -10.33
CA ARG A 228 24.07 3.69 -8.92
C ARG A 228 22.56 3.73 -8.80
N GLU A 229 21.91 4.33 -9.78
CA GLU A 229 20.46 4.46 -9.85
C GLU A 229 19.88 3.31 -10.65
N ALA A 230 18.77 2.75 -10.16
CA ALA A 230 18.05 1.72 -10.87
C ALA A 230 17.60 2.27 -12.23
N LYS A 231 17.63 1.42 -13.26
CA LYS A 231 17.07 1.79 -14.57
C LYS A 231 15.58 2.09 -14.44
N ASP A 232 15.10 2.98 -15.29
CA ASP A 232 13.67 3.29 -15.35
C ASP A 232 12.85 2.00 -15.60
N GLY A 233 11.76 1.82 -14.86
CA GLY A 233 10.96 0.60 -14.84
C GLY A 233 11.51 -0.58 -14.02
N CYS A 234 12.71 -0.49 -13.41
CA CYS A 234 13.23 -1.53 -12.52
C CYS A 234 12.66 -1.39 -11.10
N LEU A 235 11.98 -2.43 -10.61
CA LEU A 235 11.34 -2.45 -9.28
C LEU A 235 12.31 -2.71 -8.13
N ASP A 236 13.50 -3.22 -8.43
CA ASP A 236 14.54 -3.39 -7.43
C ASP A 236 15.29 -2.05 -7.25
N PRO A 237 15.30 -1.49 -6.02
CA PRO A 237 15.93 -0.20 -5.76
C PRO A 237 17.46 -0.33 -5.75
N SER A 238 18.15 0.82 -5.69
CA SER A 238 19.60 0.86 -5.55
C SER A 238 20.06 0.00 -4.35
N PRO A 239 21.24 -0.66 -4.41
CA PRO A 239 21.73 -1.47 -3.31
C PRO A 239 21.75 -0.74 -1.95
N LEU A 240 22.09 0.55 -1.93
CA LEU A 240 22.06 1.38 -0.72
C LEU A 240 20.66 1.41 -0.09
N GLN A 241 19.64 1.72 -0.90
CA GLN A 241 18.25 1.75 -0.45
C GLN A 241 17.75 0.36 -0.08
N LYS A 242 18.03 -0.65 -0.92
CA LYS A 242 17.60 -2.04 -0.72
C LYS A 242 18.00 -2.58 0.65
N TRP A 243 19.27 -2.40 1.04
CA TRP A 243 19.77 -2.85 2.34
C TRP A 243 19.29 -1.98 3.50
N ALA A 244 19.05 -0.68 3.29
CA ALA A 244 18.48 0.17 4.33
C ALA A 244 17.00 -0.14 4.61
N GLU A 245 16.23 -0.52 3.59
CA GLU A 245 14.85 -1.01 3.73
C GLU A 245 14.78 -2.33 4.52
N GLU A 246 15.81 -3.17 4.41
CA GLU A 246 15.96 -4.37 5.26
C GLU A 246 16.25 -4.05 6.73
N GLY A 247 16.41 -2.77 7.10
CA GLY A 247 16.62 -2.32 8.47
C GLY A 247 18.09 -2.16 8.88
N PHE A 248 19.04 -2.25 7.95
CA PHE A 248 20.44 -1.99 8.23
C PHE A 248 20.77 -0.49 8.18
N ALA A 249 21.74 -0.06 8.99
CA ALA A 249 22.41 1.22 8.77
C ALA A 249 23.53 0.98 7.75
N VAL A 250 23.42 1.55 6.57
CA VAL A 250 24.28 1.20 5.44
C VAL A 250 25.26 2.33 5.14
N VAL A 251 26.55 2.02 5.05
CA VAL A 251 27.55 2.92 4.48
C VAL A 251 28.01 2.36 3.15
N GLN A 252 27.83 3.12 2.08
CA GLN A 252 28.32 2.80 0.75
C GLN A 252 29.69 3.41 0.54
N LEU A 253 30.63 2.61 0.07
CA LEU A 253 32.01 2.99 -0.22
C LEU A 253 32.32 2.67 -1.70
N LEU A 254 32.88 3.64 -2.42
CA LEU A 254 33.22 3.54 -3.83
C LEU A 254 34.72 3.30 -4.03
N VAL A 255 35.08 2.33 -4.88
CA VAL A 255 36.48 1.94 -5.18
C VAL A 255 36.82 2.16 -6.66
N PRO A 256 37.96 2.78 -7.02
CA PRO A 256 39.03 3.24 -6.13
C PRO A 256 38.65 4.50 -5.33
N GLY A 257 39.06 4.56 -4.06
CA GLY A 257 38.89 5.74 -3.22
C GLY A 257 39.90 6.84 -3.59
N LYS A 258 39.61 8.11 -3.22
CA LYS A 258 40.61 9.19 -3.30
C LYS A 258 41.58 9.09 -2.13
N VAL A 259 42.87 9.35 -2.36
CA VAL A 259 43.95 9.30 -1.35
C VAL A 259 43.65 10.18 -0.12
N GLU A 260 42.94 11.30 -0.34
CA GLU A 260 42.51 12.29 0.64
C GLU A 260 41.55 11.75 1.72
N ASP A 261 40.90 10.61 1.47
CA ASP A 261 40.03 9.91 2.43
C ASP A 261 40.79 8.88 3.31
N GLY A 262 42.13 8.79 3.18
CA GLY A 262 43.00 7.95 4.01
C GLY A 262 43.68 6.75 3.30
N GLY A 263 43.94 6.84 2.00
CA GLY A 263 44.58 5.78 1.18
C GLY A 263 43.64 5.12 0.15
N GLU A 264 44.12 4.10 -0.58
CA GLU A 264 43.39 3.43 -1.69
C GLU A 264 42.03 2.81 -1.28
N PHE A 265 41.78 2.56 0.01
CA PHE A 265 40.55 1.94 0.54
C PHE A 265 40.08 2.58 1.87
N PRO A 266 39.12 3.53 1.85
CA PRO A 266 38.78 4.38 3.00
C PRO A 266 37.80 3.73 4.01
N LEU A 267 38.04 2.49 4.42
CA LEU A 267 37.13 1.74 5.29
C LEU A 267 37.02 2.33 6.71
N ARG A 268 38.13 2.79 7.29
CA ARG A 268 38.15 3.32 8.66
C ARG A 268 37.17 4.49 8.82
N LYS A 269 37.16 5.40 7.84
CA LYS A 269 36.25 6.55 7.77
C LYS A 269 34.79 6.11 7.61
N ALA A 270 34.54 5.03 6.86
CA ALA A 270 33.20 4.45 6.72
C ALA A 270 32.69 3.81 8.03
N LEU A 271 33.57 3.13 8.79
CA LEU A 271 33.24 2.58 10.11
C LEU A 271 32.96 3.69 11.14
N GLU A 272 33.75 4.77 11.14
CA GLU A 272 33.50 5.94 11.97
C GLU A 272 32.15 6.61 11.64
N ALA A 273 31.79 6.69 10.36
CA ALA A 273 30.49 7.21 9.92
C ALA A 273 29.33 6.34 10.44
N LEU A 274 29.46 5.01 10.41
CA LEU A 274 28.46 4.10 11.00
C LEU A 274 28.38 4.26 12.52
N LYS A 275 29.51 4.32 13.21
CA LYS A 275 29.57 4.49 14.67
C LYS A 275 28.88 5.78 15.14
N ASN A 276 28.99 6.85 14.34
CA ASN A 276 28.37 8.15 14.62
C ASN A 276 26.91 8.26 14.12
N CYS A 277 26.36 7.23 13.49
CA CYS A 277 24.99 7.22 12.99
C CYS A 277 24.02 6.90 14.15
N LYS A 278 23.10 7.82 14.47
CA LYS A 278 22.08 7.63 15.53
C LYS A 278 21.18 6.39 15.33
N GLY A 279 21.05 5.92 14.09
CA GLY A 279 20.29 4.71 13.72
C GLY A 279 21.11 3.42 13.66
N CYS A 280 22.42 3.47 13.90
CA CYS A 280 23.27 2.28 13.87
C CYS A 280 23.43 1.69 15.27
N GLU A 281 23.00 0.44 15.45
CA GLU A 281 23.34 -0.37 16.61
C GLU A 281 24.76 -0.93 16.40
N PHE A 282 25.74 -0.07 16.61
CA PHE A 282 27.15 -0.43 16.44
C PHE A 282 27.58 -1.38 17.58
N SER A 283 27.45 -2.69 17.34
CA SER A 283 28.28 -3.68 18.04
C SER A 283 29.73 -3.52 17.57
N ASN A 284 30.74 -4.06 18.25
CA ASN A 284 32.18 -3.94 17.90
C ASN A 284 32.59 -4.50 16.50
N SER A 285 31.66 -4.64 15.55
CA SER A 285 31.80 -5.31 14.26
C SER A 285 30.58 -5.06 13.37
N VAL A 286 30.78 -5.10 12.05
CA VAL A 286 29.74 -4.85 11.02
C VAL A 286 29.73 -5.96 9.96
N GLY A 287 28.66 -6.02 9.15
CA GLY A 287 28.66 -6.84 7.94
C GLY A 287 29.36 -6.13 6.80
N LEU A 288 30.05 -6.88 5.93
CA LEU A 288 30.62 -6.35 4.69
C LEU A 288 30.03 -7.08 3.48
N ILE A 289 29.61 -6.28 2.50
CA ILE A 289 29.27 -6.74 1.17
C ILE A 289 30.33 -6.14 0.25
N SER A 290 31.03 -6.99 -0.52
CA SER A 290 32.11 -6.71 -1.49
C SER A 290 33.58 -6.88 -1.02
N ALA A 291 34.53 -6.74 -1.96
CA ALA A 291 35.70 -7.59 -2.23
C ALA A 291 36.96 -7.48 -1.32
N GLY A 292 36.88 -6.91 -0.11
CA GLY A 292 38.05 -6.69 0.76
C GLY A 292 37.90 -7.26 2.17
N SER A 293 38.99 -7.61 2.86
CA SER A 293 38.97 -8.07 4.26
C SER A 293 39.79 -7.15 5.18
N THR A 294 39.29 -6.87 6.39
CA THR A 294 39.90 -6.04 7.44
C THR A 294 39.40 -6.52 8.83
N PRO A 295 40.04 -6.12 9.95
CA PRO A 295 39.85 -6.79 11.26
C PRO A 295 38.49 -6.64 11.97
N ASP A 296 37.56 -5.79 11.50
CA ASP A 296 36.28 -5.50 12.19
C ASP A 296 35.02 -6.07 11.50
N ILE A 297 35.19 -7.07 10.61
CA ILE A 297 34.12 -7.64 9.79
C ILE A 297 33.63 -8.96 10.39
N LYS A 298 32.33 -9.06 10.67
CA LYS A 298 31.70 -10.28 11.22
C LYS A 298 31.31 -11.30 10.15
N ALA A 299 31.01 -10.84 8.94
CA ALA A 299 30.50 -11.66 7.85
C ALA A 299 30.74 -10.99 6.49
N LEU A 300 31.02 -11.80 5.47
CA LEU A 300 31.41 -11.33 4.15
C LEU A 300 30.53 -11.93 3.05
N VAL A 301 29.96 -11.08 2.19
CA VAL A 301 29.21 -11.49 0.99
C VAL A 301 29.94 -11.02 -0.27
N SER A 302 30.26 -11.95 -1.16
CA SER A 302 30.90 -11.69 -2.46
C SER A 302 29.97 -11.96 -3.63
N TYR A 303 29.99 -11.08 -4.62
CA TYR A 303 29.36 -11.28 -5.91
C TYR A 303 30.45 -11.39 -6.98
N GLY A 304 30.62 -12.59 -7.54
CA GLY A 304 31.76 -12.94 -8.39
C GLY A 304 32.78 -13.80 -7.65
N GLY A 305 33.25 -14.87 -8.30
CA GLY A 305 34.05 -15.92 -7.68
C GLY A 305 35.51 -15.56 -7.32
N GLY A 306 35.83 -14.27 -7.12
CA GLY A 306 37.16 -13.84 -6.68
C GLY A 306 37.52 -14.40 -5.30
N LYS A 307 38.76 -14.85 -5.12
CA LYS A 307 39.30 -15.20 -3.80
C LYS A 307 39.70 -13.92 -3.07
N PHE A 308 39.38 -13.83 -1.79
CA PHE A 308 39.80 -12.71 -0.93
C PHE A 308 41.28 -12.86 -0.57
N THR A 309 42.08 -11.83 -0.81
CA THR A 309 43.45 -11.71 -0.30
C THR A 309 43.43 -10.96 1.04
N THR A 310 43.93 -11.59 2.09
CA THR A 310 44.10 -10.98 3.40
C THR A 310 45.39 -10.16 3.41
N ILE A 311 45.31 -8.88 3.77
CA ILE A 311 46.49 -8.11 4.20
C ILE A 311 46.54 -8.27 5.73
N GLY A 312 47.24 -9.29 6.22
CA GLY A 312 47.52 -9.49 7.66
C GLY A 312 47.09 -10.83 8.27
N SER A 313 47.56 -11.09 9.49
CA SER A 313 47.53 -12.36 10.23
C SER A 313 46.23 -12.67 11.00
N THR A 314 45.08 -12.12 10.58
CA THR A 314 43.79 -12.35 11.28
C THR A 314 42.96 -13.46 10.60
N PRO A 315 42.24 -14.30 11.38
CA PRO A 315 41.38 -15.34 10.82
C PRO A 315 40.23 -14.72 10.01
N LEU A 316 40.02 -15.21 8.78
CA LEU A 316 38.99 -14.71 7.86
C LEU A 316 37.57 -14.89 8.46
N PRO A 317 36.68 -13.88 8.38
CA PRO A 317 35.30 -14.05 8.82
C PRO A 317 34.55 -15.08 7.95
N PRO A 318 33.41 -15.63 8.42
CA PRO A 318 32.52 -16.46 7.60
C PRO A 318 32.22 -15.80 6.24
N GLN A 319 32.15 -16.61 5.17
CA GLN A 319 32.00 -16.10 3.81
C GLN A 319 30.84 -16.74 3.06
N LEU A 320 30.11 -15.91 2.31
CA LEU A 320 29.11 -16.30 1.32
C LEU A 320 29.53 -15.80 -0.07
N ILE A 321 29.62 -16.72 -1.03
CA ILE A 321 30.08 -16.42 -2.41
C ILE A 321 28.97 -16.73 -3.41
N HIS A 322 28.57 -15.74 -4.19
CA HIS A 322 27.62 -15.89 -5.29
C HIS A 322 28.35 -15.91 -6.64
N ILE A 323 28.14 -16.97 -7.42
CA ILE A 323 28.84 -17.26 -8.68
C ILE A 323 27.83 -17.29 -9.83
N ALA A 324 28.09 -16.57 -10.92
CA ALA A 324 27.25 -16.61 -12.12
C ALA A 324 27.83 -17.53 -13.21
N GLY A 325 26.95 -18.12 -14.04
CA GLY A 325 27.30 -18.94 -15.19
C GLY A 325 27.55 -20.44 -14.90
N LEU A 326 27.67 -21.23 -15.98
CA LEU A 326 27.78 -22.70 -15.99
C LEU A 326 29.01 -23.25 -15.24
N PRO A 327 28.97 -24.50 -14.74
CA PRO A 327 30.04 -25.12 -13.94
C PRO A 327 31.45 -25.05 -14.54
N ASP A 328 31.55 -25.12 -15.86
CA ASP A 328 32.82 -25.16 -16.62
C ASP A 328 33.50 -23.77 -16.76
N THR A 329 32.84 -22.70 -16.30
CA THR A 329 33.45 -21.38 -16.26
C THR A 329 34.51 -21.31 -15.17
N ARG A 330 35.79 -21.23 -15.59
CA ARG A 330 36.91 -20.94 -14.67
C ARG A 330 36.61 -19.67 -13.86
N ARG A 331 36.93 -19.72 -12.55
CA ARG A 331 37.03 -18.52 -11.68
C ARG A 331 37.79 -17.43 -12.45
N ARG A 332 37.42 -16.15 -12.26
CA ARG A 332 38.29 -15.06 -12.74
C ARG A 332 39.68 -15.26 -12.13
N ASP A 333 40.67 -15.53 -12.96
CA ASP A 333 42.06 -15.40 -12.59
C ASP A 333 42.35 -13.89 -12.57
N SER A 334 42.43 -13.29 -11.39
CA SER A 334 43.05 -11.96 -11.26
C SER A 334 44.05 -11.97 -10.12
N CYS A 335 45.23 -11.46 -10.45
CA CYS A 335 46.53 -11.65 -9.82
C CYS A 335 46.58 -11.33 -8.32
N SER A 336 47.35 -12.14 -7.60
CA SER A 336 48.01 -11.73 -6.35
C SER A 336 49.51 -11.73 -6.61
N LEU A 337 50.17 -10.58 -6.45
CA LEU A 337 51.63 -10.54 -6.30
C LEU A 337 51.96 -11.20 -4.96
N VAL A 338 52.50 -12.41 -5.01
CA VAL A 338 53.17 -13.04 -3.87
C VAL A 338 54.66 -12.68 -3.98
N PRO A 339 55.29 -11.99 -3.03
CA PRO A 339 56.73 -12.08 -2.88
C PRO A 339 57.02 -13.47 -2.30
N GLY A 340 57.70 -14.34 -3.06
CA GLY A 340 58.33 -15.53 -2.50
C GLY A 340 59.48 -15.14 -1.55
N PRO A 341 60.19 -16.10 -0.91
CA PRO A 341 60.22 -17.54 -1.18
C PRO A 341 60.19 -18.45 0.08
N SER A 342 60.31 -19.77 -0.17
CA SER A 342 60.85 -20.83 0.71
C SER A 342 59.94 -21.65 1.64
N SER A 343 60.25 -22.96 1.62
CA SER A 343 60.00 -24.07 2.55
C SER A 343 58.56 -24.48 2.85
N GLU A 344 58.27 -25.72 2.45
CA GLU A 344 57.64 -26.77 3.26
C GLU A 344 57.06 -26.31 4.60
N ASP A 345 55.75 -26.06 4.66
CA ASP A 345 55.04 -26.15 5.92
C ASP A 345 53.58 -26.56 5.70
N THR A 346 53.31 -27.83 6.01
CA THR A 346 51.99 -28.39 6.18
C THR A 346 51.34 -27.79 7.43
N THR A 347 50.52 -26.74 7.27
CA THR A 347 49.60 -26.29 8.32
C THR A 347 48.14 -26.41 7.85
N PRO A 348 47.23 -26.97 8.68
CA PRO A 348 45.84 -27.19 8.28
C PRO A 348 45.07 -25.85 8.23
N LEU A 349 44.35 -25.63 7.13
CA LEU A 349 43.50 -24.45 6.91
C LEU A 349 42.42 -24.30 8.01
N PRO A 350 42.10 -23.08 8.48
CA PRO A 350 41.17 -22.86 9.59
C PRO A 350 39.71 -23.17 9.23
N LYS A 351 38.97 -23.70 10.22
CA LYS A 351 37.55 -24.12 10.19
C LYS A 351 36.54 -22.95 10.07
N ASN A 352 36.67 -22.07 9.07
CA ASN A 352 35.71 -20.98 8.85
C ASN A 352 34.76 -21.34 7.69
N VAL A 353 33.44 -21.29 7.94
CA VAL A 353 32.41 -21.74 7.00
C VAL A 353 32.39 -20.87 5.74
N ILE A 354 32.74 -21.45 4.60
CA ILE A 354 32.59 -20.86 3.26
C ILE A 354 31.38 -21.52 2.60
N LYS A 355 30.31 -20.75 2.32
CA LYS A 355 29.16 -21.21 1.54
C LYS A 355 29.21 -20.57 0.15
N SER A 356 28.96 -21.35 -0.90
CA SER A 356 28.92 -20.85 -2.27
C SER A 356 27.67 -21.30 -3.00
N TYR A 357 27.08 -20.40 -3.79
CA TYR A 357 25.92 -20.69 -4.64
C TYR A 357 26.19 -20.26 -6.08
N ARG A 358 25.65 -21.04 -7.03
CA ARG A 358 25.76 -20.77 -8.46
C ARG A 358 24.41 -20.38 -9.06
N TYR A 359 24.44 -19.48 -10.04
CA TYR A 359 23.28 -18.95 -10.76
C TYR A 359 23.52 -19.11 -12.26
N GLU A 360 22.96 -20.16 -12.84
CA GLU A 360 23.22 -20.55 -14.23
C GLU A 360 22.60 -19.58 -15.24
N ASP A 361 21.40 -19.06 -14.93
CA ASP A 361 20.70 -18.07 -15.76
C ASP A 361 21.33 -16.67 -15.71
N ALA A 362 22.19 -16.40 -14.71
CA ALA A 362 22.89 -15.12 -14.63
C ALA A 362 24.12 -15.13 -15.53
N LYS A 363 24.30 -14.07 -16.32
CA LYS A 363 25.50 -13.88 -17.13
C LYS A 363 26.75 -13.76 -16.25
N LYS A 364 27.89 -14.16 -16.80
CA LYS A 364 29.18 -14.24 -16.10
C LYS A 364 29.71 -12.88 -15.62
N GLU A 365 29.25 -11.75 -16.18
CA GLU A 365 29.69 -10.42 -15.72
C GLU A 365 29.26 -10.14 -14.27
N SER A 366 30.04 -9.36 -13.53
CA SER A 366 29.81 -9.08 -12.09
C SER A 366 28.58 -8.22 -11.79
N GLY A 367 27.94 -7.65 -12.81
CA GLY A 367 26.85 -6.69 -12.68
C GLY A 367 25.45 -7.28 -12.49
N TRP A 368 25.27 -8.60 -12.59
CA TRP A 368 23.94 -9.24 -12.63
C TRP A 368 23.04 -9.02 -11.40
N VAL A 369 23.61 -8.55 -10.28
CA VAL A 369 22.87 -8.21 -9.05
C VAL A 369 22.47 -6.74 -8.98
N LEU A 370 23.15 -5.88 -9.75
CA LEU A 370 22.95 -4.43 -9.72
C LEU A 370 21.79 -4.07 -10.66
N PRO A 371 20.69 -3.49 -10.15
CA PRO A 371 19.52 -3.12 -10.97
C PRO A 371 19.81 -2.12 -12.10
N SER A 372 20.94 -1.44 -12.00
CA SER A 372 21.45 -0.43 -12.91
C SER A 372 22.28 -1.01 -14.07
N ASP A 373 22.71 -2.27 -13.97
CA ASP A 373 23.58 -2.92 -14.95
C ASP A 373 22.78 -3.42 -16.18
N GLU A 374 23.44 -3.61 -17.31
CA GLU A 374 22.83 -4.23 -18.51
C GLU A 374 22.57 -5.71 -18.34
N ASN A 375 23.38 -6.39 -17.53
CA ASN A 375 23.31 -7.83 -17.30
C ASN A 375 22.49 -8.18 -16.05
N TYR A 376 21.75 -7.22 -15.48
CA TYR A 376 20.87 -7.43 -14.34
C TYR A 376 19.90 -8.60 -14.57
N HIS A 377 19.92 -9.59 -13.67
CA HIS A 377 19.04 -10.76 -13.73
C HIS A 377 18.19 -10.86 -12.47
N LYS A 378 16.95 -10.34 -12.55
CA LYS A 378 16.02 -10.16 -11.42
C LYS A 378 15.84 -11.42 -10.58
N GLN A 379 15.60 -12.58 -11.20
CA GLN A 379 15.33 -13.84 -10.49
C GLN A 379 16.54 -14.26 -9.65
N SER A 380 17.72 -14.28 -10.28
CA SER A 380 18.98 -14.66 -9.62
C SER A 380 19.30 -13.67 -8.50
N ALA A 381 19.19 -12.36 -8.77
CA ALA A 381 19.47 -11.31 -7.80
C ALA A 381 18.56 -11.41 -6.56
N GLY A 382 17.27 -11.72 -6.77
CA GLY A 382 16.31 -11.97 -5.69
C GLY A 382 16.69 -13.17 -4.81
N ILE A 383 17.04 -14.30 -5.42
CA ILE A 383 17.46 -15.51 -4.68
C ILE A 383 18.78 -15.27 -3.93
N ALA A 384 19.73 -14.58 -4.57
CA ALA A 384 21.00 -14.20 -3.94
C ALA A 384 20.80 -13.27 -2.74
N HIS A 385 19.89 -12.31 -2.85
CA HIS A 385 19.52 -11.43 -1.76
C HIS A 385 18.94 -12.19 -0.57
N THR A 386 17.97 -13.09 -0.78
CA THR A 386 17.42 -13.94 0.28
C THR A 386 18.50 -14.80 0.95
N ARG A 387 19.40 -15.42 0.18
CA ARG A 387 20.54 -16.19 0.72
C ARG A 387 21.50 -15.31 1.54
N SER A 388 21.77 -14.08 1.08
CA SER A 388 22.60 -13.12 1.81
C SER A 388 21.96 -12.70 3.14
N LEU A 389 20.64 -12.48 3.19
CA LEU A 389 19.94 -12.18 4.44
C LEU A 389 20.01 -13.34 5.43
N THR A 390 19.75 -14.57 4.97
CA THR A 390 19.82 -15.79 5.81
C THR A 390 21.22 -15.99 6.39
N PHE A 391 22.25 -15.56 5.67
CA PHE A 391 23.63 -15.62 6.12
C PHE A 391 24.01 -14.48 7.09
N LEU A 392 23.66 -13.23 6.74
CA LEU A 392 24.09 -12.04 7.49
C LEU A 392 23.33 -11.83 8.79
N LYS A 393 22.00 -11.96 8.79
CA LYS A 393 21.15 -11.61 9.96
C LYS A 393 21.55 -12.39 11.22
N PRO A 394 21.77 -13.72 11.18
CA PRO A 394 22.20 -14.47 12.37
C PRO A 394 23.58 -14.05 12.89
N LEU A 395 24.53 -13.76 11.98
CA LEU A 395 25.90 -13.36 12.35
C LEU A 395 25.95 -11.97 12.98
N LEU A 396 25.07 -11.06 12.53
CA LEU A 396 25.00 -9.68 13.02
C LEU A 396 24.01 -9.51 14.19
N GLY A 397 23.25 -10.55 14.55
CA GLY A 397 22.22 -10.47 15.59
C GLY A 397 20.96 -9.71 15.16
N GLY A 398 20.70 -9.61 13.85
CA GLY A 398 19.55 -8.91 13.28
C GLY A 398 19.88 -8.17 11.98
N PRO A 399 18.97 -7.32 11.49
CA PRO A 399 17.66 -7.03 12.06
C PRO A 399 16.64 -8.16 11.76
N PHE A 400 15.84 -8.51 12.76
CA PHE A 400 14.73 -9.46 12.65
C PHE A 400 13.41 -8.71 12.76
N PHE A 401 12.42 -9.14 11.98
CA PHE A 401 11.07 -8.60 11.95
C PHE A 401 10.08 -9.75 12.03
N ASP A 402 8.98 -9.52 12.73
CA ASP A 402 7.86 -10.45 12.76
C ASP A 402 7.06 -10.31 11.45
N LEU A 403 7.42 -11.13 10.46
CA LEU A 403 6.81 -11.05 9.13
C LEU A 403 5.34 -11.50 9.15
N GLU A 404 4.95 -12.36 10.10
CA GLU A 404 3.55 -12.75 10.27
C GLU A 404 2.73 -11.57 10.76
N ALA A 405 3.18 -10.89 11.81
CA ALA A 405 2.49 -9.69 12.31
C ALA A 405 2.41 -8.59 11.25
N VAL A 406 3.46 -8.40 10.43
CA VAL A 406 3.43 -7.44 9.32
C VAL A 406 2.40 -7.86 8.26
N TRP A 407 2.31 -9.14 7.95
CA TRP A 407 1.35 -9.65 6.96
C TRP A 407 -0.09 -9.57 7.46
N GLU A 408 -0.36 -10.02 8.70
CA GLU A 408 -1.68 -9.96 9.31
C GLU A 408 -2.20 -8.53 9.45
N GLU A 409 -1.32 -7.59 9.81
CA GLU A 409 -1.64 -6.16 9.82
C GLU A 409 -2.08 -5.70 8.42
N HIS A 410 -1.38 -6.12 7.36
CA HIS A 410 -1.71 -5.78 5.98
C HIS A 410 -3.07 -6.35 5.56
N THR A 411 -3.28 -7.66 5.74
CA THR A 411 -4.53 -8.36 5.39
C THR A 411 -5.72 -7.80 6.17
N LYS A 412 -5.51 -7.37 7.43
CA LYS A 412 -6.56 -6.70 8.22
C LYS A 412 -7.00 -5.40 7.55
N PHE A 413 -6.10 -4.61 6.97
CA PHE A 413 -6.48 -3.39 6.26
C PHE A 413 -7.15 -3.68 4.93
N GLU A 414 -6.77 -4.75 4.22
CA GLU A 414 -7.38 -5.15 2.95
C GLU A 414 -8.82 -5.65 3.11
N PHE A 415 -9.05 -6.59 4.04
CA PHE A 415 -10.31 -7.31 4.13
C PHE A 415 -11.19 -6.88 5.31
N GLY A 416 -10.57 -6.45 6.43
CA GLY A 416 -11.26 -6.07 7.66
C GLY A 416 -11.65 -4.59 7.69
N GLU A 417 -10.66 -3.70 7.75
CA GLU A 417 -10.87 -2.24 7.84
C GLU A 417 -11.18 -1.60 6.49
N ARG A 418 -10.72 -2.21 5.39
CA ARG A 418 -10.90 -1.74 4.00
C ARG A 418 -10.37 -0.30 3.80
N ASP A 419 -9.13 -0.08 4.24
CA ASP A 419 -8.48 1.24 4.25
C ASP A 419 -7.26 1.27 3.32
N VAL A 420 -7.45 1.82 2.12
CA VAL A 420 -6.41 1.91 1.08
C VAL A 420 -5.19 2.70 1.55
N ALA A 421 -5.38 3.79 2.30
CA ALA A 421 -4.26 4.61 2.75
C ALA A 421 -3.36 3.84 3.73
N LYS A 422 -3.95 3.04 4.63
CA LYS A 422 -3.20 2.18 5.55
C LYS A 422 -2.51 1.03 4.82
N ILE A 423 -3.16 0.41 3.82
CA ILE A 423 -2.56 -0.63 2.97
C ILE A 423 -1.28 -0.09 2.31
N MET A 424 -1.40 1.03 1.61
CA MET A 424 -0.30 1.62 0.85
C MET A 424 0.85 2.10 1.76
N ALA A 425 0.55 2.57 2.98
CA ALA A 425 1.55 2.99 3.95
C ALA A 425 2.46 1.84 4.46
N LYS A 426 2.00 0.58 4.35
CA LYS A 426 2.75 -0.62 4.75
C LYS A 426 3.62 -1.20 3.63
N MET A 427 3.53 -0.61 2.44
CA MET A 427 4.31 -1.01 1.28
C MET A 427 5.59 -0.18 1.13
N VAL A 428 6.51 -0.67 0.30
CA VAL A 428 7.69 0.10 -0.17
C VAL A 428 7.28 1.16 -1.18
N ASP A 429 8.22 1.98 -1.64
CA ASP A 429 7.94 3.10 -2.57
C ASP A 429 7.56 2.62 -3.98
N GLN A 430 8.08 1.47 -4.41
CA GLN A 430 7.75 0.82 -5.68
C GLN A 430 7.19 -0.59 -5.43
N PRO A 431 5.98 -0.71 -4.87
CA PRO A 431 5.38 -2.02 -4.61
C PRO A 431 4.76 -2.60 -5.88
N TYR A 432 4.50 -3.90 -5.90
CA TYR A 432 3.61 -4.45 -6.92
C TYR A 432 2.79 -5.63 -6.42
N VAL A 433 1.57 -5.76 -6.94
CA VAL A 433 0.68 -6.89 -6.70
C VAL A 433 0.28 -7.46 -8.04
N ASN A 434 0.31 -8.79 -8.17
CA ASN A 434 -0.13 -9.47 -9.38
C ASN A 434 -0.99 -10.69 -9.04
N HIS A 435 -2.27 -10.62 -9.43
CA HIS A 435 -3.17 -11.75 -9.51
C HIS A 435 -2.92 -12.49 -10.83
N ILE A 436 -2.07 -13.51 -10.79
CA ILE A 436 -1.51 -14.15 -11.98
C ILE A 436 -2.59 -14.62 -12.97
N PRO A 437 -3.69 -15.29 -12.54
CA PRO A 437 -4.62 -15.88 -13.50
C PRO A 437 -5.45 -14.86 -14.29
N THR A 438 -5.66 -13.66 -13.75
CA THR A 438 -6.42 -12.57 -14.41
C THR A 438 -5.53 -11.42 -14.85
N MET A 439 -4.23 -11.47 -14.54
CA MET A 439 -3.25 -10.40 -14.78
C MET A 439 -3.70 -9.04 -14.22
N THR A 440 -4.46 -9.06 -13.11
CA THR A 440 -4.93 -7.84 -12.45
C THR A 440 -4.01 -7.46 -11.30
N GLY A 441 -3.96 -6.18 -10.95
CA GLY A 441 -3.08 -5.67 -9.91
C GLY A 441 -2.52 -4.30 -10.27
N GLY A 442 -1.36 -3.98 -9.74
CA GLY A 442 -0.73 -2.68 -9.94
C GLY A 442 0.76 -2.70 -9.61
N VAL A 443 1.49 -1.75 -10.21
CA VAL A 443 2.92 -1.53 -10.01
C VAL A 443 3.14 -0.08 -9.65
N GLY A 444 3.92 0.18 -8.60
CA GLY A 444 4.12 1.51 -8.04
C GLY A 444 2.95 1.95 -7.16
N GLN A 445 3.21 2.95 -6.31
CA GLN A 445 2.22 3.46 -5.36
C GLN A 445 0.94 3.96 -6.04
N GLU A 446 1.06 4.70 -7.13
CA GLU A 446 -0.07 5.32 -7.83
C GLU A 446 -1.03 4.28 -8.43
N ARG A 447 -0.52 3.41 -9.32
CA ARG A 447 -1.35 2.42 -10.01
C ARG A 447 -1.95 1.41 -9.04
N LEU A 448 -1.20 1.05 -8.00
CA LEU A 448 -1.69 0.10 -7.00
C LEU A 448 -2.75 0.73 -6.08
N THR A 449 -2.61 2.01 -5.73
CA THR A 449 -3.66 2.77 -5.02
C THR A 449 -4.96 2.79 -5.84
N ALA A 450 -4.87 3.08 -7.14
CA ALA A 450 -6.01 3.07 -8.04
C ALA A 450 -6.65 1.67 -8.12
N PHE A 451 -5.84 0.62 -8.28
CA PHE A 451 -6.32 -0.76 -8.29
C PHE A 451 -7.06 -1.12 -7.00
N TYR A 452 -6.48 -0.83 -5.83
CA TYR A 452 -7.11 -1.13 -4.55
C TYR A 452 -8.42 -0.38 -4.35
N THR A 453 -8.45 0.89 -4.73
CA THR A 453 -9.62 1.76 -4.58
C THR A 453 -10.77 1.36 -5.49
N HIS A 454 -10.49 1.02 -6.74
CA HIS A 454 -11.54 0.86 -7.75
C HIS A 454 -11.88 -0.59 -8.10
N HIS A 455 -10.96 -1.52 -7.86
CA HIS A 455 -11.07 -2.87 -8.41
C HIS A 455 -10.94 -4.00 -7.37
N PHE A 456 -10.43 -3.74 -6.16
CA PHE A 456 -10.18 -4.78 -5.15
C PHE A 456 -10.97 -4.60 -3.86
N VAL A 457 -10.59 -3.64 -3.00
CA VAL A 457 -10.98 -3.56 -1.57
C VAL A 457 -12.50 -3.49 -1.40
N PHE A 458 -13.18 -2.74 -2.26
CA PHE A 458 -14.63 -2.51 -2.17
C PHE A 458 -15.46 -3.42 -3.11
N SER A 459 -14.79 -4.22 -3.94
CA SER A 459 -15.43 -5.06 -4.96
C SER A 459 -15.81 -6.45 -4.47
N ASN A 460 -15.41 -6.83 -3.25
CA ASN A 460 -15.69 -8.15 -2.68
C ASN A 460 -17.11 -8.26 -2.10
N PRO A 461 -17.86 -9.37 -2.36
CA PRO A 461 -19.12 -9.68 -1.70
C PRO A 461 -19.05 -9.65 -0.16
N PRO A 462 -20.15 -9.36 0.55
CA PRO A 462 -20.14 -9.27 2.02
C PRO A 462 -19.76 -10.57 2.73
N ASP A 463 -20.06 -11.73 2.12
CA ASP A 463 -19.78 -13.07 2.66
C ASP A 463 -18.38 -13.58 2.27
N THR A 464 -17.54 -12.72 1.69
CA THR A 464 -16.17 -13.09 1.33
C THR A 464 -15.37 -13.44 2.57
N ALA A 465 -14.74 -14.61 2.57
CA ALA A 465 -13.92 -15.10 3.68
C ALA A 465 -12.66 -15.82 3.18
N LEU A 466 -11.58 -15.69 3.96
CA LEU A 466 -10.31 -16.36 3.74
C LEU A 466 -10.10 -17.39 4.85
N SER A 467 -9.94 -18.65 4.49
CA SER A 467 -9.61 -19.73 5.43
C SER A 467 -8.16 -20.17 5.21
N LEU A 468 -7.24 -19.72 6.08
CA LEU A 468 -5.84 -20.13 6.03
C LEU A 468 -5.73 -21.65 6.23
N VAL A 469 -5.01 -22.32 5.34
CA VAL A 469 -4.75 -23.76 5.37
C VAL A 469 -3.33 -24.01 5.87
N SER A 470 -2.35 -23.33 5.29
CA SER A 470 -0.95 -23.42 5.68
C SER A 470 -0.25 -22.08 5.51
N ARG A 471 0.79 -21.87 6.30
CA ARG A 471 1.68 -20.70 6.21
C ARG A 471 3.12 -21.14 6.34
N THR A 472 3.97 -20.65 5.44
CA THR A 472 5.43 -20.83 5.50
C THR A 472 6.11 -19.47 5.57
N VAL A 473 6.93 -19.26 6.61
CA VAL A 473 7.65 -18.00 6.83
C VAL A 473 9.14 -18.19 6.57
N GLY A 474 9.68 -17.43 5.62
CA GLY A 474 11.11 -17.36 5.32
C GLY A 474 11.78 -16.15 5.96
N ILE A 475 13.03 -15.87 5.59
CA ILE A 475 13.78 -14.72 6.12
C ILE A 475 13.24 -13.35 5.67
N ASN A 476 12.49 -13.33 4.56
CA ASN A 476 11.93 -12.12 3.93
C ASN A 476 10.64 -12.38 3.13
N ARG A 477 9.96 -13.52 3.35
CA ARG A 477 8.76 -13.91 2.61
C ARG A 477 7.77 -14.65 3.49
N VAL A 478 6.49 -14.49 3.20
CA VAL A 478 5.39 -15.31 3.74
C VAL A 478 4.70 -15.97 2.55
N ILE A 479 4.46 -17.28 2.66
CA ILE A 479 3.72 -18.05 1.67
C ILE A 479 2.47 -18.59 2.37
N ASP A 480 1.31 -18.15 1.91
CA ASP A 480 0.01 -18.58 2.45
C ASP A 480 -0.71 -19.45 1.43
N GLU A 481 -1.17 -20.61 1.89
CA GLU A 481 -2.18 -21.40 1.21
C GLU A 481 -3.51 -21.20 1.93
N PHE A 482 -4.55 -20.79 1.21
CA PHE A 482 -5.84 -20.53 1.83
C PHE A 482 -6.98 -20.86 0.87
N ILE A 483 -8.16 -21.12 1.44
CA ILE A 483 -9.39 -21.24 0.66
C ILE A 483 -10.11 -19.90 0.68
N PHE A 484 -10.25 -19.30 -0.49
CA PHE A 484 -11.03 -18.09 -0.71
C PHE A 484 -12.48 -18.47 -1.04
N THR A 485 -13.42 -18.01 -0.22
CA THR A 485 -14.84 -18.32 -0.37
C THR A 485 -15.67 -17.06 -0.53
N LEU A 486 -16.66 -17.07 -1.43
CA LEU A 486 -17.66 -16.02 -1.59
C LEU A 486 -18.90 -16.57 -2.31
N THR A 487 -20.02 -15.84 -2.25
CA THR A 487 -21.14 -16.02 -3.18
C THR A 487 -21.08 -14.94 -4.25
N HIS A 488 -21.08 -15.31 -5.53
CA HIS A 488 -20.88 -14.39 -6.66
C HIS A 488 -22.14 -13.53 -6.93
N THR A 489 -22.41 -12.60 -6.02
CA THR A 489 -23.59 -11.73 -5.96
C THR A 489 -23.40 -10.37 -6.62
N LYS A 490 -22.15 -9.97 -6.87
CA LYS A 490 -21.75 -8.78 -7.63
C LYS A 490 -20.51 -9.11 -8.45
N GLU A 491 -20.20 -8.29 -9.45
CA GLU A 491 -18.96 -8.42 -10.22
C GLU A 491 -17.73 -8.26 -9.30
N VAL A 492 -16.72 -9.11 -9.51
CA VAL A 492 -15.46 -9.10 -8.77
C VAL A 492 -14.31 -8.94 -9.76
N PRO A 493 -13.98 -7.69 -10.18
CA PRO A 493 -13.14 -7.45 -11.36
C PRO A 493 -11.74 -8.05 -11.29
N TRP A 494 -11.16 -8.16 -10.09
CA TRP A 494 -9.85 -8.74 -9.90
C TRP A 494 -9.83 -10.28 -10.00
N LEU A 495 -10.95 -10.95 -9.69
CA LEU A 495 -11.08 -12.41 -9.67
C LEU A 495 -11.75 -12.96 -10.94
N LEU A 496 -12.75 -12.24 -11.44
CA LEU A 496 -13.65 -12.61 -12.54
C LEU A 496 -13.94 -11.39 -13.42
N PRO A 497 -12.93 -10.83 -14.11
CA PRO A 497 -13.09 -9.62 -14.90
C PRO A 497 -14.18 -9.79 -15.98
N GLY A 498 -15.19 -8.92 -15.96
CA GLY A 498 -16.26 -8.89 -16.97
C GLY A 498 -17.31 -10.00 -16.84
N ILE A 499 -17.29 -10.81 -15.78
CA ILE A 499 -18.32 -11.84 -15.56
C ILE A 499 -19.40 -11.27 -14.62
N PRO A 500 -20.67 -11.18 -15.09
CA PRO A 500 -21.76 -10.68 -14.26
C PRO A 500 -22.12 -11.66 -13.13
N PRO A 501 -22.86 -11.19 -12.10
CA PRO A 501 -23.23 -12.02 -10.95
C PRO A 501 -23.95 -13.29 -11.35
N THR A 502 -23.49 -14.44 -10.84
CA THR A 502 -24.08 -15.75 -11.14
C THR A 502 -24.89 -16.31 -9.97
N GLY A 503 -24.76 -15.74 -8.78
CA GLY A 503 -25.38 -16.21 -7.54
C GLY A 503 -24.82 -17.54 -7.01
N ARG A 504 -23.77 -18.09 -7.64
CA ARG A 504 -23.19 -19.38 -7.22
C ARG A 504 -22.15 -19.19 -6.10
N PRO A 505 -22.11 -20.11 -5.13
CA PRO A 505 -21.04 -20.14 -4.14
C PRO A 505 -19.74 -20.61 -4.79
N LEU A 506 -18.63 -20.00 -4.37
CA LEU A 506 -17.28 -20.34 -4.76
C LEU A 506 -16.47 -20.72 -3.53
N ALA A 507 -15.63 -21.74 -3.68
CA ALA A 507 -14.55 -22.05 -2.75
C ALA A 507 -13.34 -22.40 -3.58
N ILE A 508 -12.32 -21.54 -3.58
CA ILE A 508 -11.19 -21.62 -4.50
C ILE A 508 -9.90 -21.73 -3.67
N PRO A 509 -9.02 -22.70 -3.96
CA PRO A 509 -7.70 -22.76 -3.33
C PRO A 509 -6.79 -21.69 -3.93
N PHE A 510 -6.17 -20.91 -3.06
CA PHE A 510 -5.26 -19.82 -3.39
C PHE A 510 -3.88 -20.10 -2.80
N THR A 511 -2.85 -19.64 -3.51
CA THR A 511 -1.49 -19.52 -3.00
C THR A 511 -1.05 -18.06 -3.16
N SER A 512 -0.71 -17.40 -2.05
CA SER A 512 -0.08 -16.08 -2.06
C SER A 512 1.39 -16.20 -1.67
N VAL A 513 2.27 -15.51 -2.42
CA VAL A 513 3.69 -15.35 -2.12
C VAL A 513 3.96 -13.87 -1.90
N VAL A 514 4.11 -13.51 -0.63
CA VAL A 514 4.33 -12.13 -0.17
C VAL A 514 5.81 -11.92 0.13
N ALA A 515 6.41 -10.91 -0.49
CA ALA A 515 7.79 -10.51 -0.28
C ALA A 515 7.87 -9.24 0.55
N MET A 516 8.79 -9.21 1.51
CA MET A 516 9.01 -8.05 2.38
C MET A 516 10.48 -7.64 2.37
N ARG A 517 10.72 -6.33 2.55
CA ARG A 517 12.04 -5.77 2.88
C ARG A 517 11.90 -5.12 4.25
N GLY A 518 12.61 -5.69 5.23
CA GLY A 518 12.43 -5.32 6.63
C GLY A 518 10.99 -5.55 7.09
N ASP A 519 10.28 -4.45 7.31
CA ASP A 519 8.91 -4.41 7.80
C ASP A 519 7.90 -3.81 6.79
N ARG A 520 8.25 -3.82 5.50
CA ARG A 520 7.39 -3.33 4.42
C ARG A 520 7.17 -4.37 3.35
N LEU A 521 5.96 -4.42 2.81
CA LEU A 521 5.63 -5.27 1.66
C LEU A 521 6.23 -4.68 0.39
N CYS A 522 6.93 -5.54 -0.36
CA CYS A 522 7.53 -5.21 -1.64
C CYS A 522 6.67 -5.69 -2.78
N HIS A 523 6.29 -6.95 -2.72
CA HIS A 523 5.49 -7.52 -3.77
C HIS A 523 4.71 -8.74 -3.36
N GLU A 524 3.61 -8.93 -4.06
CA GLU A 524 2.72 -10.05 -3.86
C GLU A 524 2.39 -10.72 -5.19
N HIS A 525 2.50 -12.05 -5.21
CA HIS A 525 1.99 -12.89 -6.27
C HIS A 525 0.90 -13.78 -5.73
N ILE A 526 -0.30 -13.65 -6.27
CA ILE A 526 -1.44 -14.49 -5.90
C ILE A 526 -1.77 -15.37 -7.09
N ASN A 527 -1.86 -16.67 -6.85
CA ASN A 527 -2.22 -17.66 -7.85
C ASN A 527 -3.40 -18.51 -7.39
N TRP A 528 -4.22 -18.91 -8.35
CA TRP A 528 -5.29 -19.90 -8.18
C TRP A 528 -5.57 -20.57 -9.53
N ASP A 529 -6.29 -21.69 -9.52
CA ASP A 529 -6.75 -22.29 -10.77
C ASP A 529 -8.03 -21.59 -11.26
N HIS A 530 -7.89 -20.81 -12.33
CA HIS A 530 -9.01 -20.10 -12.93
C HIS A 530 -10.03 -21.05 -13.59
N ALA A 531 -9.58 -22.20 -14.10
CA ALA A 531 -10.47 -23.19 -14.69
C ALA A 531 -11.37 -23.82 -13.61
N THR A 532 -10.81 -24.16 -12.44
CA THR A 532 -11.58 -24.58 -11.26
C THR A 532 -12.65 -23.54 -10.91
N THR A 533 -12.30 -22.26 -10.94
CA THR A 533 -13.23 -21.16 -10.65
C THR A 533 -14.38 -21.11 -11.66
N LEU A 534 -14.08 -21.11 -12.96
CA LEU A 534 -15.10 -21.11 -14.03
C LEU A 534 -15.98 -22.36 -14.01
N LYS A 535 -15.42 -23.51 -13.65
CA LYS A 535 -16.17 -24.77 -13.49
C LYS A 535 -17.18 -24.67 -12.35
N GLN A 536 -16.82 -24.11 -11.20
CA GLN A 536 -17.74 -23.87 -10.08
C GLN A 536 -18.87 -22.91 -10.47
N LEU A 537 -18.56 -21.89 -11.29
CA LEU A 537 -19.55 -20.99 -11.88
C LEU A 537 -20.47 -21.65 -12.93
N GLY A 538 -20.12 -22.84 -13.41
CA GLY A 538 -20.83 -23.51 -14.52
C GLY A 538 -20.57 -22.88 -15.88
N LEU A 539 -19.48 -22.13 -16.03
CA LEU A 539 -19.09 -21.43 -17.25
C LEU A 539 -18.03 -22.20 -18.06
N LEU A 540 -17.45 -23.26 -17.49
CA LEU A 540 -16.50 -24.13 -18.19
C LEU A 540 -17.19 -25.42 -18.66
N LEU A 541 -17.05 -25.73 -19.95
CA LEU A 541 -17.52 -27.00 -20.52
C LEU A 541 -16.67 -28.17 -20.00
N ASN A 542 -17.33 -29.29 -19.67
CA ASN A 542 -16.63 -30.50 -19.23
C ASN A 542 -15.95 -31.23 -20.39
N TYR A 543 -16.52 -31.13 -21.59
CA TYR A 543 -16.04 -31.75 -22.81
C TYR A 543 -15.89 -30.67 -23.87
N VAL A 544 -14.75 -30.67 -24.58
CA VAL A 544 -14.50 -29.77 -25.70
C VAL A 544 -14.12 -30.56 -26.95
N PRO A 545 -14.42 -30.03 -28.15
CA PRO A 545 -13.96 -30.63 -29.39
C PRO A 545 -12.43 -30.79 -29.40
N PHE A 546 -11.96 -31.98 -29.73
CA PHE A 546 -10.55 -32.28 -29.96
C PHE A 546 -10.27 -32.27 -31.47
N PRO A 547 -9.55 -31.27 -32.00
CA PRO A 547 -9.42 -31.08 -33.45
C PRO A 547 -8.33 -31.95 -34.09
N TYR A 548 -7.57 -32.70 -33.29
CA TYR A 548 -6.42 -33.47 -33.76
C TYR A 548 -6.78 -34.95 -33.98
N GLU A 549 -5.97 -35.63 -34.78
CA GLU A 549 -6.07 -37.08 -34.98
C GLU A 549 -5.66 -37.84 -33.72
N ILE A 550 -6.22 -39.03 -33.56
CA ILE A 550 -5.87 -39.96 -32.47
C ILE A 550 -5.19 -41.14 -33.13
N GLU A 551 -3.94 -41.42 -32.75
CA GLU A 551 -3.16 -42.56 -33.28
C GLU A 551 -3.03 -42.58 -34.81
N GLY A 552 -3.11 -41.41 -35.47
CA GLY A 552 -3.02 -41.27 -36.93
C GLY A 552 -4.31 -41.58 -37.68
N GLU A 553 -5.42 -41.82 -36.97
CA GLU A 553 -6.74 -42.00 -37.57
C GLU A 553 -7.55 -40.70 -37.55
N ALA A 554 -7.97 -40.26 -38.74
CA ALA A 554 -8.93 -39.18 -38.89
C ALA A 554 -10.29 -39.58 -38.31
N LYS A 555 -11.00 -38.59 -37.74
CA LYS A 555 -12.36 -38.80 -37.20
C LYS A 555 -13.31 -39.38 -38.27
N PRO A 556 -14.19 -40.33 -37.91
CA PRO A 556 -15.22 -40.82 -38.83
C PRO A 556 -16.13 -39.69 -39.34
N GLU A 557 -16.59 -39.81 -40.58
CA GLU A 557 -17.46 -38.81 -41.21
C GLU A 557 -18.74 -38.58 -40.39
N GLY A 558 -19.03 -37.32 -40.05
CA GLY A 558 -20.16 -36.94 -39.20
C GLY A 558 -19.95 -37.06 -37.69
N LYS A 559 -18.81 -37.56 -37.21
CA LYS A 559 -18.48 -37.66 -35.77
C LYS A 559 -17.46 -36.62 -35.32
N ARG A 560 -17.40 -36.36 -34.01
CA ARG A 560 -16.39 -35.49 -33.40
C ARG A 560 -15.70 -36.18 -32.23
N TYR A 561 -14.39 -35.98 -32.13
CA TYR A 561 -13.66 -36.32 -30.92
C TYR A 561 -13.89 -35.24 -29.87
N GLU A 562 -14.13 -35.65 -28.65
CA GLU A 562 -14.18 -34.76 -27.50
C GLU A 562 -13.21 -35.23 -26.42
N VAL A 563 -12.54 -34.26 -25.80
CA VAL A 563 -11.69 -34.50 -24.65
C VAL A 563 -12.35 -33.91 -23.41
N LYS A 564 -12.33 -34.68 -22.33
CA LYS A 564 -12.76 -34.18 -21.02
C LYS A 564 -11.66 -33.31 -20.44
N PHE A 565 -11.97 -32.06 -20.09
CA PHE A 565 -10.99 -31.22 -19.41
C PHE A 565 -10.66 -31.78 -18.01
N PRO A 566 -9.37 -31.93 -17.65
CA PRO A 566 -8.94 -32.45 -16.35
C PRO A 566 -9.01 -31.36 -15.28
N VAL A 567 -10.19 -30.78 -15.09
CA VAL A 567 -10.43 -29.66 -14.17
C VAL A 567 -11.33 -30.15 -13.04
N VAL A 568 -11.00 -29.81 -11.80
CA VAL A 568 -11.81 -30.13 -10.61
C VAL A 568 -12.69 -28.94 -10.23
N GLY A 569 -13.84 -29.21 -9.59
CA GLY A 569 -14.75 -28.21 -9.04
C GLY A 569 -14.52 -27.97 -7.55
N MET A 570 -15.61 -27.90 -6.78
CA MET A 570 -15.60 -27.70 -5.32
C MET A 570 -14.85 -28.83 -4.58
N GLU A 571 -14.78 -30.02 -5.17
CA GLU A 571 -14.06 -31.17 -4.63
C GLU A 571 -12.56 -30.91 -4.43
N GLY A 572 -11.94 -30.05 -5.26
CA GLY A 572 -10.55 -29.65 -5.09
C GLY A 572 -10.31 -28.92 -3.76
N SER A 573 -11.17 -27.97 -3.43
CA SER A 573 -11.10 -27.19 -2.17
C SER A 573 -11.40 -28.05 -0.95
N SER A 574 -12.34 -28.99 -1.07
CA SER A 574 -12.60 -29.98 -0.01
C SER A 574 -11.38 -30.85 0.24
N SER A 575 -10.70 -31.33 -0.81
CA SER A 575 -9.49 -32.13 -0.71
C SER A 575 -8.37 -31.39 0.03
N VAL A 576 -8.11 -30.12 -0.32
CA VAL A 576 -7.09 -29.30 0.37
C VAL A 576 -7.39 -29.15 1.86
N ARG A 577 -8.67 -29.03 2.24
CA ARG A 577 -9.08 -28.95 3.65
C ARG A 577 -8.96 -30.28 4.42
N THR A 578 -9.24 -31.42 3.78
CA THR A 578 -9.37 -32.73 4.45
C THR A 578 -8.15 -33.63 4.33
N SER A 579 -7.18 -33.32 3.46
CA SER A 579 -6.02 -34.18 3.16
C SER A 579 -5.08 -34.44 4.34
N PHE A 580 -5.28 -33.80 5.50
CA PHE A 580 -4.55 -34.12 6.74
C PHE A 580 -5.24 -35.10 7.69
N GLN A 581 -6.45 -35.60 7.40
CA GLN A 581 -7.19 -36.46 8.35
C GLN A 581 -7.35 -37.94 7.99
N LYS A 582 -7.20 -38.37 6.74
CA LYS A 582 -7.22 -39.81 6.39
C LYS A 582 -6.32 -40.10 5.20
N GLY A 583 -5.53 -41.18 5.29
CA GLY A 583 -4.70 -41.72 4.21
C GLY A 583 -5.51 -42.28 3.04
N SER A 584 -6.29 -41.44 2.37
CA SER A 584 -6.94 -41.75 1.10
C SER A 584 -6.03 -41.35 -0.05
N THR A 585 -5.54 -42.35 -0.77
CA THR A 585 -4.73 -42.21 -1.98
C THR A 585 -5.44 -41.32 -3.01
N ILE A 586 -4.78 -40.24 -3.46
CA ILE A 586 -5.23 -39.46 -4.63
C ILE A 586 -4.95 -40.32 -5.87
N VAL A 587 -5.87 -41.21 -6.24
CA VAL A 587 -5.83 -41.94 -7.51
C VAL A 587 -6.80 -41.26 -8.46
N HIS A 588 -6.28 -40.47 -9.38
CA HIS A 588 -7.03 -40.09 -10.57
C HIS A 588 -6.86 -41.24 -11.58
N GLN A 589 -7.92 -42.04 -11.80
CA GLN A 589 -7.96 -43.00 -12.91
C GLN A 589 -7.89 -42.22 -14.24
N PRO A 590 -7.06 -42.64 -15.22
CA PRO A 590 -6.91 -41.96 -16.49
C PRO A 590 -8.02 -42.35 -17.46
N ASP A 591 -9.26 -41.94 -17.18
CA ASP A 591 -10.36 -41.95 -18.18
C ASP A 591 -10.27 -40.71 -19.10
N THR A 592 -9.06 -40.38 -19.55
CA THR A 592 -8.75 -39.20 -20.38
C THR A 592 -8.63 -39.53 -21.87
N LEU A 593 -8.90 -40.77 -22.28
CA LEU A 593 -8.96 -41.09 -23.71
C LEU A 593 -10.13 -40.31 -24.36
N PRO A 594 -9.91 -39.66 -25.51
CA PRO A 594 -10.97 -38.93 -26.19
C PRO A 594 -12.13 -39.86 -26.51
N LYS A 595 -13.37 -39.42 -26.27
CA LYS A 595 -14.56 -40.19 -26.59
C LYS A 595 -15.05 -39.80 -27.99
N VAL A 596 -15.47 -40.80 -28.76
CA VAL A 596 -16.07 -40.60 -30.08
C VAL A 596 -17.57 -40.44 -29.90
N HIS A 597 -18.09 -39.24 -30.19
CA HIS A 597 -19.52 -38.95 -30.18
C HIS A 597 -20.06 -38.83 -31.60
#